data_AF-A0A5F9ZH55-F1
#
_entry.id   AF-A0A5F9ZH55-F1
#
_cell.length_a   1.000
_cell.length_b   1.000
_cell.length_c   1.000
_cell.angle_alpha   90.00
_cell.angle_beta   90.00
_cell.angle_gamma   90.00
#
_symmetry.space_group_name_H-M   'P 1'
#
loop_
_entity.id
_entity.type
_entity.pdbx_description
1 polymer ?
#
loop_
_entity_poly.entity_id
_entity_poly.type
_entity_poly.pdbx_seq_one_letter_code
_entity_poly.pdbx_strand_id
1 'polypeptide(L)'
;MAFTCVFRCFPCDPSCGSASWAAPEFTPHSAAPMVKMTRSKTFQAYLPSCHRTYSCIHCRAHLANHDELISKSFQGSQGRAYLFNSVVNVGCGPAEERVLLTGLHAVADIYCENCKTTLGWKYEHAFESSQKYKEGKYIIELAHMIKDNGWD
;
A
#
# COMPACT_ATOMS: atom_id res chain seq x y z
N MET A 1 -44.24 -7.59 21.24
CA MET A 1 -44.25 -6.40 22.12
C MET A 1 -43.67 -6.81 23.47
N ALA A 2 -42.97 -5.87 24.10
CA ALA A 2 -42.01 -6.03 25.19
C ALA A 2 -42.48 -6.85 26.40
N PHE A 3 -41.56 -7.64 26.97
CA PHE A 3 -41.61 -8.01 28.39
C PHE A 3 -40.48 -7.30 29.13
N THR A 4 -40.93 -6.47 30.05
CA THR A 4 -40.21 -5.69 31.05
C THR A 4 -39.51 -6.57 32.08
N CYS A 5 -38.35 -6.17 32.59
CA CYS A 5 -38.10 -6.31 34.02
C CYS A 5 -37.08 -5.28 34.54
N VAL A 6 -37.40 -4.77 35.71
CA VAL A 6 -36.95 -3.54 36.35
C VAL A 6 -35.79 -3.81 37.31
N PHE A 7 -34.94 -2.80 37.48
CA PHE A 7 -34.03 -2.52 38.59
C PHE A 7 -34.35 -3.24 39.92
N ARG A 8 -33.31 -3.73 40.62
CA ARG A 8 -32.94 -3.21 41.96
C ARG A 8 -31.65 -3.78 42.54
N CYS A 9 -30.98 -2.92 43.30
CA CYS A 9 -29.76 -3.09 44.07
C CYS A 9 -29.87 -4.10 45.24
N PHE A 10 -28.70 -4.66 45.60
CA PHE A 10 -28.12 -5.06 46.91
C PHE A 10 -29.00 -5.21 48.17
N PRO A 11 -28.68 -6.22 49.01
CA PRO A 11 -27.77 -6.02 50.18
C PRO A 11 -26.75 -7.19 50.37
N CYS A 12 -25.45 -6.97 50.68
CA CYS A 12 -24.75 -6.95 52.00
C CYS A 12 -25.45 -7.77 53.11
N ASP A 13 -24.85 -8.64 53.94
CA ASP A 13 -23.50 -9.06 54.39
C ASP A 13 -23.78 -10.33 55.28
N PRO A 14 -22.97 -10.85 56.24
CA PRO A 14 -21.50 -10.98 56.42
C PRO A 14 -21.05 -12.41 56.86
N SER A 15 -19.78 -12.77 56.67
CA SER A 15 -19.02 -13.49 57.74
C SER A 15 -17.54 -13.75 57.38
N CYS A 16 -16.70 -12.92 57.98
CA CYS A 16 -15.51 -13.22 58.79
C CYS A 16 -14.32 -14.01 58.19
N GLY A 17 -13.16 -13.35 58.19
CA GLY A 17 -11.86 -14.00 58.02
C GLY A 17 -10.71 -13.00 58.05
N SER A 18 -10.45 -12.46 59.23
CA SER A 18 -9.33 -11.56 59.58
C SER A 18 -7.95 -12.06 59.12
N ALA A 19 -7.16 -11.18 58.51
CA ALA A 19 -5.70 -11.21 58.62
C ALA A 19 -5.09 -9.86 58.22
N SER A 20 -4.68 -9.13 59.25
CA SER A 20 -3.86 -7.93 59.17
C SER A 20 -2.52 -8.22 58.51
N TRP A 21 -2.10 -7.40 57.55
CA TRP A 21 -0.68 -7.05 57.38
C TRP A 21 -0.54 -5.79 56.52
N ALA A 22 0.51 -5.06 56.83
CA ALA A 22 0.81 -3.67 56.49
C ALA A 22 0.62 -3.28 55.01
N ALA A 23 0.12 -2.06 54.81
CA ALA A 23 0.17 -1.37 53.53
C ALA A 23 1.64 -1.08 53.14
N PRO A 24 2.09 -1.39 51.92
CA PRO A 24 3.26 -0.75 51.35
C PRO A 24 2.82 0.54 50.66
N GLU A 25 3.47 1.64 51.02
CA GLU A 25 3.38 2.91 50.30
C GLU A 25 3.80 2.70 48.84
N PHE A 26 2.83 2.72 47.93
CA PHE A 26 3.08 2.74 46.49
C PHE A 26 3.45 4.15 46.06
N THR A 27 4.74 4.37 45.88
CA THR A 27 5.28 5.52 45.15
C THR A 27 4.79 5.48 43.70
N PRO A 28 4.35 6.61 43.11
CA PRO A 28 3.99 6.64 41.71
C PRO A 28 5.27 6.47 40.87
N HIS A 29 5.41 5.31 40.23
CA HIS A 29 6.44 5.07 39.24
C HIS A 29 6.27 6.04 38.07
N SER A 30 7.33 6.79 37.83
CA SER A 30 7.56 7.68 36.70
C SER A 30 7.03 7.09 35.39
N ALA A 31 6.18 7.85 34.70
CA ALA A 31 5.70 7.52 33.37
C ALA A 31 6.90 7.42 32.41
N ALA A 32 7.21 6.19 32.00
CA ALA A 32 8.15 5.97 30.91
C ALA A 32 7.60 6.64 29.64
N PRO A 33 8.42 7.41 28.89
CA PRO A 33 7.96 7.99 27.64
C PRO A 33 7.68 6.85 26.65
N MET A 34 6.43 6.76 26.20
CA MET A 34 6.08 5.91 25.07
C MET A 34 6.90 6.38 23.87
N VAL A 35 7.86 5.56 23.44
CA VAL A 35 8.58 5.76 22.19
C VAL A 35 7.54 5.73 21.08
N LYS A 36 7.26 6.90 20.50
CA LYS A 36 6.44 7.01 19.29
C LYS A 36 7.18 6.23 18.20
N MET A 37 6.65 5.05 17.85
CA MET A 37 7.17 4.27 16.74
C MET A 37 6.99 5.12 15.47
N THR A 38 8.05 5.79 15.05
CA THR A 38 8.07 6.53 13.79
C THR A 38 7.97 5.51 12.67
N ARG A 39 7.03 5.76 11.75
CA ARG A 39 6.82 4.94 10.54
C ARG A 39 8.18 4.72 9.89
N SER A 40 8.64 3.46 9.86
CA SER A 40 9.89 3.06 9.22
C SER A 40 9.94 3.72 7.83
N LYS A 41 10.86 4.66 7.63
CA LYS A 41 11.15 5.18 6.30
C LYS A 41 11.75 4.02 5.52
N THR A 42 10.92 3.31 4.77
CA THR A 42 11.38 2.33 3.78
C THR A 42 12.40 3.02 2.90
N PHE A 43 13.51 2.34 2.68
CA PHE A 43 14.65 2.81 1.92
C PHE A 43 14.17 3.21 0.51
N GLN A 44 14.05 4.51 0.25
CA GLN A 44 13.68 5.01 -1.06
C GLN A 44 14.91 4.84 -1.95
N ALA A 45 14.84 3.91 -2.90
CA ALA A 45 15.91 3.73 -3.87
C ALA A 45 15.97 4.97 -4.77
N TYR A 46 17.06 5.73 -4.67
CA TYR A 46 17.34 6.86 -5.56
C TYR A 46 18.03 6.34 -6.81
N LEU A 47 17.41 6.54 -7.96
CA LEU A 47 18.00 6.20 -9.26
C LEU A 47 19.10 7.23 -9.58
N PRO A 48 20.27 6.82 -10.11
CA PRO A 48 21.39 7.72 -10.37
C PRO A 48 21.02 8.86 -11.33
N SER A 49 21.57 10.05 -11.06
CA SER A 49 21.15 11.38 -11.54
C SER A 49 21.37 11.70 -13.04
N CYS A 50 21.52 10.70 -13.91
CA CYS A 50 21.71 10.89 -15.35
C CYS A 50 20.49 10.47 -16.19
N HIS A 51 19.51 9.78 -15.61
CA HIS A 51 18.51 9.08 -16.38
C HIS A 51 17.16 9.79 -16.31
N ARG A 52 16.61 10.08 -17.50
CA ARG A 52 15.22 10.50 -17.70
C ARG A 52 14.32 9.63 -16.82
N THR A 53 13.72 10.22 -15.79
CA THR A 53 12.97 9.49 -14.78
C THR A 53 11.49 9.80 -14.90
N TYR A 54 10.66 8.82 -14.58
CA TYR A 54 9.24 8.96 -14.41
C TYR A 54 8.89 8.94 -12.94
N SER A 55 8.05 9.89 -12.51
CA SER A 55 7.68 10.07 -11.10
C SER A 55 6.16 10.14 -10.92
N CYS A 56 5.68 9.78 -9.74
CA CYS A 56 4.27 9.89 -9.38
C CYS A 56 3.83 11.35 -9.39
N ILE A 57 2.71 11.65 -10.04
CA ILE A 57 2.19 13.02 -10.15
C ILE A 57 1.85 13.64 -8.79
N HIS A 58 1.38 12.83 -7.83
CA HIS A 58 0.86 13.32 -6.55
C HIS A 58 1.93 13.57 -5.49
N CYS A 59 2.95 12.72 -5.41
CA CYS A 59 3.95 12.79 -4.34
C CYS A 59 5.40 12.85 -4.84
N ARG A 60 5.61 12.85 -6.16
CA ARG A 60 6.93 12.91 -6.80
C ARG A 60 7.87 11.75 -6.46
N ALA A 61 7.35 10.65 -5.91
CA ALA A 61 8.12 9.43 -5.76
C ALA A 61 8.54 8.90 -7.13
N HIS A 62 9.81 8.56 -7.31
CA HIS A 62 10.31 7.98 -8.55
C HIS A 62 9.65 6.62 -8.78
N LEU A 63 9.19 6.35 -9.99
CA LEU A 63 8.50 5.12 -10.36
C LEU A 63 9.37 4.26 -11.28
N ALA A 64 9.95 4.85 -12.32
CA ALA A 64 10.75 4.09 -13.28
C ALA A 64 11.77 4.97 -14.00
N ASN A 65 12.86 4.36 -14.47
CA ASN A 65 13.76 4.98 -15.43
C ASN A 65 13.20 4.89 -16.86
N HIS A 66 13.63 5.80 -17.72
CA HIS A 66 13.34 5.73 -19.15
C HIS A 66 13.89 4.47 -19.81
N ASP A 67 15.05 3.97 -19.34
CA ASP A 67 15.68 2.79 -19.91
C ASP A 67 14.89 1.50 -19.63
N GLU A 68 13.99 1.53 -18.64
CA GLU A 68 13.05 0.43 -18.36
C GLU A 68 11.79 0.49 -19.25
N LEU A 69 11.62 1.54 -20.07
CA LEU A 69 10.47 1.67 -20.95
C LEU A 69 10.56 0.68 -22.11
N ILE A 70 9.54 -0.14 -22.27
CA ILE A 70 9.44 -1.12 -23.37
C ILE A 70 8.60 -0.58 -24.51
N SER A 71 7.42 -0.03 -24.20
CA SER A 71 6.51 0.46 -25.23
C SER A 71 5.59 1.57 -24.72
N LYS A 72 5.30 2.50 -25.62
CA LYS A 72 4.35 3.62 -25.42
C LYS A 72 2.97 3.35 -26.02
N SER A 73 2.77 2.19 -26.65
CA SER A 73 1.56 1.86 -27.44
C SER A 73 0.45 1.17 -26.62
N PHE A 74 0.41 1.41 -25.31
CA PHE A 74 -0.59 0.83 -24.42
C PHE A 74 -1.64 1.86 -24.02
N GLN A 75 -2.79 1.35 -23.60
CA GLN A 75 -3.92 2.16 -23.14
C GLN A 75 -4.48 1.53 -21.86
N GLY A 76 -4.92 2.39 -20.95
CA GLY A 76 -5.70 2.02 -19.78
C GLY A 76 -7.02 2.75 -19.74
N SER A 77 -7.71 2.61 -18.60
CA SER A 77 -9.03 3.22 -18.39
C SER A 77 -9.01 4.75 -18.46
N GLN A 78 -7.87 5.38 -18.14
CA GLN A 78 -7.68 6.83 -18.11
C GLN A 78 -6.89 7.36 -19.32
N GLY A 79 -6.75 6.55 -20.37
CA GLY A 79 -6.12 6.96 -21.63
C GLY A 79 -4.81 6.25 -21.90
N ARG A 80 -3.77 7.00 -22.32
CA ARG A 80 -2.48 6.40 -22.70
C ARG A 80 -1.75 5.83 -21.49
N ALA A 81 -1.09 4.69 -21.68
CA ALA A 81 -0.30 4.02 -20.67
C ALA A 81 0.98 3.47 -21.27
N TYR A 82 2.01 3.31 -20.45
CA TYR A 82 3.33 2.82 -20.87
C TYR A 82 3.64 1.48 -20.22
N LEU A 83 4.29 0.60 -20.98
CA LEU A 83 4.79 -0.68 -20.51
C LEU A 83 6.24 -0.55 -20.07
N PHE A 84 6.53 -0.96 -18.84
CA PHE A 84 7.85 -0.94 -18.23
C PHE A 84 8.32 -2.34 -17.86
N ASN A 85 9.63 -2.54 -17.94
CA ASN A 85 10.28 -3.76 -17.51
C ASN A 85 10.37 -3.84 -15.98
N SER A 86 10.76 -2.76 -15.32
CA SER A 86 10.85 -2.65 -13.86
C SER A 86 10.29 -1.30 -13.36
N VAL A 87 9.68 -1.32 -12.18
CA VAL A 87 9.10 -0.17 -11.49
C VAL A 87 9.44 -0.26 -10.00
N VAL A 88 9.77 0.87 -9.38
CA VAL A 88 10.15 0.99 -7.97
C VAL A 88 9.13 1.85 -7.20
N ASN A 89 9.16 1.76 -5.86
CA ASN A 89 8.26 2.49 -4.96
C ASN A 89 6.76 2.22 -5.25
N VAL A 90 6.44 1.00 -5.68
CA VAL A 90 5.08 0.53 -5.94
C VAL A 90 4.77 -0.72 -5.13
N GLY A 91 3.58 -0.75 -4.55
CA GLY A 91 2.99 -1.95 -3.97
C GLY A 91 2.06 -2.62 -4.97
N CYS A 92 1.92 -3.93 -4.89
CA CYS A 92 0.99 -4.72 -5.69
C CYS A 92 -0.21 -5.14 -4.84
N GLY A 93 -1.40 -5.06 -5.41
CA GLY A 93 -2.62 -5.64 -4.87
C GLY A 93 -2.70 -7.16 -5.14
N PRO A 94 -3.83 -7.79 -4.81
CA PRO A 94 -4.07 -9.18 -5.20
C PRO A 94 -4.13 -9.31 -6.72
N ALA A 95 -3.72 -10.48 -7.22
CA ALA A 95 -3.87 -10.82 -8.63
C ALA A 95 -5.33 -11.18 -8.94
N GLU A 96 -5.87 -10.60 -10.01
CA GLU A 96 -7.23 -10.83 -10.48
C GLU A 96 -7.23 -11.13 -11.98
N GLU A 97 -8.09 -12.05 -12.40
CA GLU A 97 -8.26 -12.37 -13.82
C GLU A 97 -9.14 -11.33 -14.51
N ARG A 98 -8.65 -10.76 -15.62
CA ARG A 98 -9.33 -9.73 -16.40
C ARG A 98 -9.19 -10.02 -17.89
N VAL A 99 -10.28 -9.86 -18.63
CA VAL A 99 -10.27 -9.92 -20.10
C VAL A 99 -9.86 -8.55 -20.62
N LEU A 100 -8.68 -8.50 -21.25
CA LEU A 100 -8.14 -7.31 -21.89
C LEU A 100 -8.25 -7.46 -23.42
N LEU A 101 -7.88 -6.43 -24.16
CA LEU A 101 -7.94 -6.43 -25.63
C LEU A 101 -7.20 -7.62 -26.26
N THR A 102 -6.10 -8.06 -25.64
CA THR A 102 -5.28 -9.19 -26.12
C THR A 102 -5.65 -10.52 -25.45
N GLY A 103 -6.84 -10.64 -24.88
CA GLY A 103 -7.32 -11.87 -24.24
C GLY A 103 -7.27 -11.86 -22.70
N LEU A 104 -7.45 -13.04 -22.09
CA LEU A 104 -7.47 -13.24 -20.64
C LEU A 104 -6.07 -13.08 -20.03
N HIS A 105 -5.95 -12.31 -18.96
CA HIS A 105 -4.72 -12.11 -18.19
C HIS A 105 -5.03 -12.11 -16.69
N ALA A 106 -4.11 -12.63 -15.88
CA ALA A 106 -4.09 -12.34 -14.45
C ALA A 106 -3.23 -11.10 -14.23
N VAL A 107 -3.80 -10.07 -13.62
CA VAL A 107 -3.16 -8.78 -13.39
C VAL A 107 -3.35 -8.34 -11.93
N ALA A 108 -2.35 -7.65 -11.39
CA ALA A 108 -2.42 -7.07 -10.04
C ALA A 108 -2.38 -5.55 -10.14
N ASP A 109 -3.30 -4.85 -9.48
CA ASP A 109 -3.26 -3.39 -9.44
C ASP A 109 -2.01 -2.92 -8.70
N ILE A 110 -1.38 -1.86 -9.22
CA ILE A 110 -0.21 -1.25 -8.58
C ILE A 110 -0.56 0.13 -8.04
N TYR A 111 -0.02 0.44 -6.87
CA TYR A 111 -0.22 1.72 -6.20
C TYR A 111 1.11 2.28 -5.72
N CYS A 112 1.23 3.60 -5.70
CA CYS A 112 2.43 4.25 -5.16
C CYS A 112 2.57 3.91 -3.67
N GLU A 113 3.72 3.42 -3.24
CA GLU A 113 3.93 3.09 -1.83
C GLU A 113 3.83 4.31 -0.91
N ASN A 114 4.15 5.49 -1.43
CA ASN A 114 4.24 6.71 -0.65
C ASN A 114 2.88 7.39 -0.44
N CYS A 115 2.10 7.61 -1.52
CA CYS A 115 0.79 8.29 -1.45
C CYS A 115 -0.43 7.37 -1.64
N LYS A 116 -0.20 6.08 -1.92
CA LYS A 116 -1.24 5.05 -2.11
C LYS A 116 -2.18 5.27 -3.30
N THR A 117 -1.88 6.23 -4.18
CA THR A 117 -2.62 6.40 -5.43
C THR A 117 -2.39 5.20 -6.35
N THR A 118 -3.46 4.67 -6.94
CA THR A 118 -3.39 3.66 -8.01
C THR A 118 -2.69 4.23 -9.23
N LEU A 119 -1.73 3.51 -9.78
CA LEU A 119 -0.90 3.96 -10.91
C LEU A 119 -1.19 3.19 -12.20
N GLY A 120 -1.68 1.96 -12.08
CA GLY A 120 -1.91 1.04 -13.19
C GLY A 120 -1.94 -0.40 -12.69
N TRP A 121 -1.36 -1.34 -13.44
CA TRP A 121 -1.33 -2.77 -13.08
C TRP A 121 -0.06 -3.47 -13.54
N LYS A 122 0.26 -4.60 -12.91
CA LYS A 122 1.32 -5.53 -13.31
C LYS A 122 0.68 -6.78 -13.93
N TYR A 123 1.28 -7.33 -14.97
CA TYR A 123 0.89 -8.63 -15.50
C TYR A 123 1.52 -9.73 -14.67
N GLU A 124 0.69 -10.53 -13.98
CA GLU A 124 1.14 -11.71 -13.24
C GLU A 124 1.16 -12.93 -14.15
N HIS A 125 0.14 -13.09 -15.00
CA HIS A 125 0.06 -14.20 -15.94
C HIS A 125 -0.67 -13.82 -17.24
N ALA A 126 -0.20 -14.35 -18.36
CA ALA A 126 -0.87 -14.31 -19.65
C ALA A 126 -1.18 -15.73 -20.10
N PHE A 127 -2.42 -16.01 -20.48
CA PHE A 127 -2.82 -17.38 -20.86
C PHE A 127 -2.44 -17.73 -22.30
N GLU A 128 -2.25 -16.73 -23.15
CA GLU A 128 -1.82 -16.93 -24.53
C GLU A 128 -0.29 -16.79 -24.67
N SER A 129 0.34 -17.74 -25.37
CA SER A 129 1.80 -17.75 -25.57
C SER A 129 2.33 -16.48 -26.24
N SER A 130 1.55 -15.91 -27.17
CA SER A 130 1.87 -14.65 -27.87
C SER A 130 1.96 -13.44 -26.92
N GLN A 131 1.38 -13.53 -25.72
CA GLN A 131 1.32 -12.45 -24.73
C GLN A 131 2.29 -12.67 -23.55
N LYS A 132 3.00 -13.81 -23.48
CA LYS A 132 3.89 -14.15 -22.36
C LYS A 132 5.01 -13.14 -22.11
N TYR A 133 5.42 -12.39 -23.12
CA TYR A 133 6.42 -11.33 -22.97
C TYR A 133 6.00 -10.21 -22.00
N LYS A 134 4.69 -10.10 -21.70
CA LYS A 134 4.13 -9.12 -20.76
C LYS A 134 4.25 -9.57 -19.30
N GLU A 135 4.43 -10.85 -19.02
CA GLU A 135 4.49 -11.35 -17.64
C GLU A 135 5.63 -10.69 -16.85
N GLY A 136 5.33 -10.29 -15.62
CA GLY A 136 6.25 -9.54 -14.76
C GLY A 136 6.42 -8.06 -15.12
N LYS A 137 5.85 -7.59 -16.23
CA LYS A 137 5.93 -6.20 -16.70
C LYS A 137 4.83 -5.34 -16.08
N TYR A 138 5.05 -4.03 -16.09
CA TYR A 138 4.19 -3.05 -15.43
C TYR A 138 3.57 -2.09 -16.45
N ILE A 139 2.29 -1.78 -16.27
CA ILE A 139 1.59 -0.70 -16.94
C ILE A 139 1.43 0.46 -15.96
N ILE A 140 1.87 1.65 -16.36
CA ILE A 140 1.58 2.90 -15.65
C ILE A 140 0.82 3.84 -16.58
N GLU A 141 -0.32 4.36 -16.12
CA GLU A 141 -1.12 5.33 -16.86
C GLU A 141 -0.48 6.72 -16.77
N LEU A 142 -0.48 7.46 -17.89
CA LEU A 142 0.13 8.79 -17.96
C LEU A 142 -0.60 9.81 -17.07
N ALA A 143 -1.88 9.57 -16.75
CA ALA A 143 -2.64 10.40 -15.82
C ALA A 143 -2.03 10.43 -14.41
N HIS A 144 -1.23 9.42 -14.04
CA HIS A 144 -0.67 9.25 -12.70
C HIS A 144 0.85 9.44 -12.65
N MET A 145 1.48 9.80 -13.78
CA MET A 145 2.93 9.84 -13.94
C MET A 145 3.38 11.08 -14.68
N ILE A 146 4.49 11.67 -14.23
CA ILE A 146 5.16 12.80 -14.86
C ILE A 146 6.55 12.40 -15.33
N LYS A 147 7.05 13.02 -16.38
CA LYS A 147 8.46 12.97 -16.77
C LYS A 147 9.20 14.05 -16.00
N ASP A 148 10.17 13.69 -15.17
CA ASP A 148 11.00 14.69 -14.53
C ASP A 148 11.86 15.40 -15.59
N ASN A 149 11.95 16.73 -15.52
CA ASN A 149 12.72 17.59 -16.41
C ASN A 149 12.23 17.67 -17.88
N GLY A 150 10.98 17.30 -18.18
CA GLY A 150 10.30 17.71 -19.42
C GLY A 150 10.99 17.31 -20.72
N TRP A 151 11.73 16.20 -20.72
CA TRP A 151 12.39 15.70 -21.91
C TRP A 151 11.35 15.15 -22.91
N ASP A 152 11.48 15.54 -24.18
CA ASP A 152 10.64 15.06 -25.29
C ASP A 152 11.39 14.10 -26.20
#